data_AF-A0A9E2N7V5-F1
#
_entry.id   AF-A0A9E2N7V5-F1
#
_cell.length_a   1.000
_cell.length_b   1.000
_cell.length_c   1.000
_cell.angle_alpha   90.00
_cell.angle_beta   90.00
_cell.angle_gamma   90.00
#
_symmetry.space_group_name_H-M   'P 1'
#
loop_
_entity.id
_entity.type
_entity.pdbx_description
1 polymer ?
#
loop_
_entity_poly.entity_id
_entity_poly.type
_entity_poly.pdbx_seq_one_letter_code
_entity_poly.pdbx_strand_id
1 'polypeptide(L)'
;MKRLLPILITFFVFVFSFVSPIRAAAINSVAYNVQVSASVGDFYLNLSGYIAPYASIVLTSNGTFIRATVADENGNFSISQVLIRKGFATFCLQAIDFKRIGESYTCFNIKPATGSITMTDIFLPPTLGLSRTEVAAGGTVQAFGYSMPGALVTLYLSDGRKLTTYADSTGYYVFNLENIKAGKYQMYTKAQWSEKESLEPTKKVELKALNWWEQFIAFVTEIWNKVYDFFTSFSLGPLWLGVPLIVTITTFILKLWPERFTFIYNSKLFALIPFFRKKKKHLHHDWLIGY
;
A
#
# COMPACT_ATOMS: atom_id res chain seq x y z
N MET A 1 62.20 49.06 20.95
CA MET A 1 60.79 48.62 20.82
C MET A 1 60.22 47.97 22.10
N LYS A 2 60.50 48.50 23.31
CA LYS A 2 59.94 47.96 24.58
C LYS A 2 59.02 48.93 25.34
N ARG A 3 58.75 50.12 24.77
CA ARG A 3 57.87 51.15 25.40
C ARG A 3 56.57 51.43 24.63
N LEU A 4 56.38 50.83 23.46
CA LEU A 4 55.17 51.01 22.63
C LEU A 4 54.08 49.96 22.92
N LEU A 5 54.45 48.80 23.44
CA LEU A 5 53.52 47.71 23.76
C LEU A 5 52.50 48.04 24.86
N PRO A 6 52.85 48.70 26.00
CA PRO A 6 51.85 48.99 27.03
C PRO A 6 50.85 50.06 26.59
N ILE A 7 51.28 51.01 25.74
CA ILE A 7 50.43 52.09 25.24
C ILE A 7 49.37 51.55 24.26
N LEU A 8 49.74 50.57 23.43
CA LEU A 8 48.83 49.94 22.48
C LEU A 8 47.75 49.10 23.20
N ILE A 9 48.12 48.41 24.29
CA ILE A 9 47.19 47.60 25.09
C ILE A 9 46.21 48.50 25.85
N THR A 10 46.66 49.62 26.42
CA THR A 10 45.75 50.56 27.09
C THR A 10 44.78 51.24 26.11
N PHE A 11 45.22 51.53 24.88
CA PHE A 11 44.34 52.08 23.86
C PHE A 11 43.28 51.06 23.40
N PHE A 12 43.64 49.79 23.27
CA PHE A 12 42.71 48.73 22.86
C PHE A 12 41.62 48.45 23.92
N VAL A 13 41.95 48.51 25.22
CA VAL A 13 40.98 48.35 26.31
C VAL A 13 40.03 49.55 26.42
N PHE A 14 40.51 50.76 26.14
CA PHE A 14 39.67 51.96 26.16
C PHE A 14 38.64 51.95 25.01
N VAL A 15 39.03 51.50 23.81
CA VAL A 15 38.11 51.42 22.66
C VAL A 15 37.02 50.37 22.85
N PHE A 16 37.29 49.26 23.54
CA PHE A 16 36.26 48.23 23.83
C PHE A 16 35.25 48.64 24.92
N SER A 17 35.54 49.68 25.69
CA SER A 17 34.64 50.14 26.78
C SER A 17 33.52 51.08 26.30
N PHE A 18 33.51 51.47 25.02
CA PHE A 18 32.47 52.33 24.42
C PHE A 18 31.54 51.61 23.44
N VAL A 19 31.45 50.27 23.50
CA VAL A 19 30.37 49.57 22.80
C VAL A 19 29.08 49.79 23.60
N SER A 20 28.29 50.77 23.18
CA SER A 20 26.96 51.04 23.72
C SER A 20 26.14 49.74 23.79
N PRO A 21 25.37 49.48 24.86
CA PRO A 21 24.48 48.33 24.86
C PRO A 21 23.45 48.49 23.73
N ILE A 22 23.46 47.57 22.77
CA ILE A 22 22.39 47.45 21.78
C ILE A 22 21.12 47.13 22.58
N ARG A 23 20.27 48.13 22.81
CA ARG A 23 18.94 47.88 23.34
C ARG A 23 18.17 47.14 22.24
N ALA A 24 17.90 45.86 22.47
CA ALA A 24 16.96 45.13 21.64
C ALA A 24 15.64 45.91 21.63
N ALA A 25 15.18 46.30 20.45
CA ALA A 25 13.84 46.84 20.29
C ALA A 25 12.86 45.75 20.71
N ALA A 26 12.01 46.02 21.70
CA ALA A 26 10.93 45.12 22.04
C ALA A 26 10.04 44.94 20.81
N ILE A 27 9.98 43.74 20.27
CA ILE A 27 8.99 43.39 19.25
C ILE A 27 7.65 43.44 19.96
N ASN A 28 6.82 44.44 19.64
CA ASN A 28 5.42 44.43 20.07
C ASN A 28 4.81 43.12 19.56
N SER A 29 4.54 42.19 20.47
CA SER A 29 3.79 40.98 20.14
C SER A 29 2.40 41.43 19.71
N VAL A 30 2.20 41.57 18.40
CA VAL A 30 0.86 41.73 17.84
C VAL A 30 0.15 40.42 18.15
N ALA A 31 -0.64 40.42 19.22
CA ALA A 31 -1.53 39.33 19.55
C ALA A 31 -2.57 39.26 18.43
N TYR A 32 -2.33 38.42 17.44
CA TYR A 32 -3.36 38.06 16.48
C TYR A 32 -4.47 37.37 17.27
N ASN A 33 -5.56 38.10 17.48
CA ASN A 33 -6.75 37.55 18.11
C ASN A 33 -7.40 36.59 17.10
N VAL A 34 -6.96 35.33 17.11
CA VAL A 34 -7.57 34.27 16.35
C VAL A 34 -8.85 33.88 17.10
N GLN A 35 -9.98 34.39 16.64
CA GLN A 35 -11.29 33.93 17.10
C GLN A 35 -11.52 32.50 16.61
N VAL A 36 -11.21 31.52 17.46
CA VAL A 36 -11.59 30.12 17.23
C VAL A 36 -13.01 29.95 17.74
N SER A 37 -13.98 29.94 16.81
CA SER A 37 -15.36 29.55 17.14
C SER A 37 -15.64 28.15 16.59
N ALA A 38 -16.21 27.30 17.44
CA ALA A 38 -16.68 25.97 17.06
C ALA A 38 -18.17 25.88 17.39
N SER A 39 -19.01 25.74 16.36
CA SER A 39 -20.42 25.41 16.55
C SER A 39 -20.53 23.90 16.81
N VAL A 40 -21.04 23.56 17.99
CA VAL A 40 -21.49 22.20 18.34
C VAL A 40 -22.84 21.97 17.67
N GLY A 41 -23.11 20.74 17.20
CA GLY A 41 -24.37 20.46 16.48
C GLY A 41 -25.62 20.70 17.33
N ASP A 42 -26.73 21.00 16.66
CA ASP A 42 -28.00 21.41 17.29
C ASP A 42 -28.96 20.23 17.50
N PHE A 43 -28.74 19.12 16.80
CA PHE A 43 -29.67 17.99 16.71
C PHE A 43 -28.97 16.65 16.91
N TYR A 44 -29.75 15.58 17.10
CA TYR A 44 -29.25 14.23 17.24
C TYR A 44 -29.68 13.32 16.09
N LEU A 45 -28.76 12.46 15.66
CA LEU A 45 -29.01 11.34 14.77
C LEU A 45 -29.01 10.03 15.58
N ASN A 46 -30.07 9.25 15.43
CA ASN A 46 -30.20 7.91 15.99
C ASN A 46 -30.48 6.92 14.86
N LEU A 47 -29.66 5.87 14.79
CA LEU A 47 -29.76 4.81 13.80
C LEU A 47 -29.91 3.47 14.53
N SER A 48 -30.81 2.62 14.08
CA SER A 48 -30.87 1.23 14.49
C SER A 48 -31.26 0.32 13.33
N GLY A 49 -30.85 -0.93 13.40
CA GLY A 49 -31.04 -1.87 12.32
C GLY A 49 -30.37 -3.19 12.60
N TYR A 50 -30.17 -3.96 11.54
CA TYR A 50 -29.59 -5.29 11.61
C TYR A 50 -28.71 -5.59 10.39
N ILE A 51 -27.76 -6.50 10.60
CA ILE A 51 -26.77 -6.99 9.65
C ILE A 51 -26.24 -8.35 10.15
N ALA A 52 -25.04 -8.79 9.75
CA ALA A 52 -24.42 -9.98 10.29
C ALA A 52 -24.07 -9.85 11.79
N PRO A 53 -24.21 -10.94 12.58
CA PRO A 53 -23.74 -10.98 13.96
C PRO A 53 -22.29 -10.53 14.11
N TYR A 54 -22.03 -9.73 15.15
CA TYR A 54 -20.69 -9.23 15.50
C TYR A 54 -20.00 -8.37 14.44
N ALA A 55 -20.69 -7.93 13.39
CA ALA A 55 -20.12 -7.02 12.40
C ALA A 55 -19.78 -5.67 13.06
N SER A 56 -18.68 -5.05 12.63
CA SER A 56 -18.32 -3.67 13.00
C SER A 56 -18.96 -2.70 12.02
N ILE A 57 -19.71 -1.72 12.52
CA ILE A 57 -20.35 -0.67 11.72
C ILE A 57 -19.66 0.66 12.01
N VAL A 58 -19.23 1.37 10.96
CA VAL A 58 -18.62 2.70 11.02
C VAL A 58 -19.52 3.70 10.29
N LEU A 59 -19.98 4.70 11.03
CA LEU A 59 -20.69 5.87 10.52
C LEU A 59 -19.70 6.95 10.09
N THR A 60 -19.80 7.36 8.83
CA THR A 60 -19.03 8.47 8.26
C THR A 60 -19.95 9.51 7.63
N SER A 61 -19.49 10.76 7.56
CA SER A 61 -20.10 11.79 6.71
C SER A 61 -19.00 12.50 5.95
N ASN A 62 -19.15 12.61 4.62
CA ASN A 62 -18.14 13.19 3.72
C ASN A 62 -16.73 12.59 3.96
N GLY A 63 -16.66 11.26 4.14
CA GLY A 63 -15.40 10.54 4.39
C GLY A 63 -14.82 10.73 5.80
N THR A 64 -15.43 11.57 6.64
CA THR A 64 -14.98 11.81 8.01
C THR A 64 -15.65 10.82 8.95
N PHE A 65 -14.86 10.17 9.81
CA PHE A 65 -15.37 9.31 10.88
C PHE A 65 -16.22 10.11 11.88
N ILE A 66 -17.40 9.57 12.23
CA ILE A 66 -18.29 10.17 13.24
C ILE A 66 -18.42 9.25 14.45
N ARG A 67 -18.77 7.98 14.22
CA ARG A 67 -19.03 7.01 15.29
C ARG A 67 -18.87 5.59 14.76
N ALA A 68 -18.62 4.63 15.64
CA ALA A 68 -18.69 3.21 15.33
C ALA A 68 -19.52 2.47 16.38
N THR A 69 -20.03 1.30 16.00
CA THR A 69 -20.70 0.34 16.89
C THR A 69 -20.41 -1.08 16.40
N VAL A 70 -20.81 -2.08 17.17
CA VAL A 70 -20.71 -3.50 16.79
C VAL A 70 -22.10 -4.11 16.93
N ALA A 71 -22.50 -4.92 15.95
CA ALA A 71 -23.74 -5.68 16.02
C ALA A 71 -23.67 -6.73 17.13
N ASP A 72 -24.79 -6.99 17.79
CA ASP A 72 -24.89 -8.03 18.81
C ASP A 72 -24.88 -9.45 18.19
N GLU A 73 -25.04 -10.46 19.03
CA GLU A 73 -25.12 -11.87 18.63
C GLU A 73 -26.31 -12.20 17.71
N ASN A 74 -27.36 -11.38 17.76
CA ASN A 74 -28.55 -11.50 16.91
C ASN A 74 -28.42 -10.65 15.63
N GLY A 75 -27.29 -9.97 15.42
CA GLY A 75 -27.07 -9.10 14.27
C GLY A 75 -27.67 -7.71 14.39
N ASN A 76 -28.23 -7.32 15.54
CA ASN A 76 -28.80 -5.98 15.73
C ASN A 76 -27.71 -4.97 16.09
N PHE A 77 -27.83 -3.75 15.57
CA PHE A 77 -26.92 -2.65 15.90
C PHE A 77 -27.70 -1.37 16.24
N SER A 78 -27.07 -0.50 17.02
CA SER A 78 -27.55 0.85 17.27
C SER A 78 -26.40 1.86 17.33
N ILE A 79 -26.62 3.02 16.73
CA ILE A 79 -25.77 4.21 16.80
C ILE A 79 -26.67 5.36 17.25
N SER A 80 -26.59 5.75 18.52
CA SER A 80 -27.44 6.78 19.11
C SER A 80 -26.66 8.03 19.51
N GLN A 81 -27.41 9.12 19.70
CA GLN A 81 -26.91 10.40 20.21
C GLN A 81 -25.73 10.97 19.41
N VAL A 82 -25.75 10.79 18.09
CA VAL A 82 -24.77 11.40 17.20
C VAL A 82 -25.15 12.85 16.98
N LEU A 83 -24.30 13.77 17.43
CA LEU A 83 -24.55 15.20 17.29
C LEU A 83 -24.39 15.63 15.82
N ILE A 84 -25.43 16.24 15.24
CA ILE A 84 -25.46 16.72 13.86
C ILE A 84 -25.89 18.19 13.81
N ARG A 85 -25.44 18.91 12.78
CA ARG A 85 -25.78 20.32 12.56
C ARG A 85 -27.04 20.47 11.72
N LYS A 86 -27.70 21.63 11.80
CA LYS A 86 -28.71 22.02 10.80
C LYS A 86 -28.14 21.91 9.39
N GLY A 87 -28.90 21.31 8.48
CA GLY A 87 -28.50 21.07 7.10
C GLY A 87 -27.74 19.75 6.85
N PHE A 88 -27.48 18.94 7.88
CA PHE A 88 -26.91 17.61 7.70
C PHE A 88 -27.80 16.74 6.79
N ALA A 89 -27.23 16.18 5.73
CA ALA A 89 -28.01 15.52 4.68
C ALA A 89 -27.42 14.19 4.18
N THR A 90 -26.12 13.96 4.39
CA THR A 90 -25.40 12.82 3.81
C THR A 90 -24.56 12.11 4.84
N PHE A 91 -24.66 10.78 4.88
CA PHE A 91 -23.81 9.92 5.70
C PHE A 91 -23.74 8.53 5.10
N CYS A 92 -22.74 7.75 5.50
CA CYS A 92 -22.55 6.39 5.04
C CYS A 92 -22.26 5.46 6.20
N LEU A 93 -22.69 4.21 6.06
CA LEU A 93 -22.41 3.12 6.96
C LEU A 93 -21.49 2.13 6.23
N GLN A 94 -20.30 1.93 6.77
CA GLN A 94 -19.39 0.85 6.38
C GLN A 94 -19.57 -0.29 7.37
N ALA A 95 -19.83 -1.50 6.90
CA ALA A 95 -19.84 -2.69 7.73
C ALA A 95 -18.69 -3.63 7.36
N ILE A 96 -18.04 -4.19 8.36
CA ILE A 96 -16.94 -5.16 8.22
C ILE A 96 -17.32 -6.36 9.07
N ASP A 97 -17.29 -7.56 8.50
CA ASP A 97 -17.62 -8.77 9.26
C ASP A 97 -16.55 -9.10 10.31
N PHE A 98 -16.93 -9.91 11.29
CA PHE A 98 -16.05 -10.23 12.43
C PHE A 98 -14.79 -10.99 12.03
N LYS A 99 -14.81 -11.74 10.91
CA LYS A 99 -13.63 -12.40 10.35
C LYS A 99 -12.79 -11.49 9.45
N ARG A 100 -13.27 -10.28 9.17
CA ARG A 100 -12.64 -9.28 8.28
C ARG A 100 -12.37 -9.83 6.88
N ILE A 101 -13.26 -10.67 6.37
CA ILE A 101 -13.12 -11.29 5.05
C ILE A 101 -13.93 -10.55 3.98
N GLY A 102 -14.96 -9.79 4.38
CA GLY A 102 -15.77 -8.98 3.49
C GLY A 102 -16.13 -7.63 4.13
N GLU A 103 -16.53 -6.70 3.27
CA GLU A 103 -17.05 -5.39 3.66
C GLU A 103 -18.34 -5.06 2.90
N SER A 104 -19.13 -4.15 3.44
CA SER A 104 -20.23 -3.50 2.72
C SER A 104 -20.26 -2.01 3.03
N TYR A 105 -20.78 -1.21 2.11
CA TYR A 105 -20.77 0.24 2.23
C TYR A 105 -22.03 0.83 1.61
N THR A 106 -22.83 1.54 2.40
CA THR A 106 -24.09 2.14 1.97
C THR A 106 -24.17 3.58 2.41
N CYS A 107 -24.44 4.48 1.48
CA CYS A 107 -24.66 5.90 1.74
C CYS A 107 -26.16 6.25 1.72
N PHE A 108 -26.53 7.19 2.56
CA PHE A 108 -27.87 7.73 2.73
C PHE A 108 -27.86 9.20 2.36
N ASN A 109 -28.82 9.58 1.51
CA ASN A 109 -29.13 10.97 1.21
C ASN A 109 -30.51 11.28 1.78
N ILE A 110 -30.54 12.03 2.87
CA ILE A 110 -31.76 12.44 3.56
C ILE A 110 -32.03 13.93 3.27
N LYS A 111 -33.26 14.37 3.58
CA LYS A 111 -33.57 15.81 3.55
C LYS A 111 -32.66 16.54 4.56
N PRO A 112 -32.14 17.75 4.23
CA PRO A 112 -31.29 18.49 5.13
C PRO A 112 -31.94 18.67 6.51
N ALA A 113 -31.20 18.32 7.56
CA ALA A 113 -31.72 18.26 8.92
C ALA A 113 -32.23 19.62 9.40
N THR A 114 -33.50 19.68 9.79
CA THR A 114 -34.10 20.82 10.50
C THR A 114 -34.43 20.50 11.96
N GLY A 115 -34.13 19.26 12.39
CA GLY A 115 -34.37 18.70 13.72
C GLY A 115 -33.62 17.38 13.91
N SER A 116 -33.81 16.74 15.07
CA SER A 116 -33.27 15.39 15.32
C SER A 116 -33.88 14.36 14.39
N ILE A 117 -33.07 13.41 13.93
CA ILE A 117 -33.44 12.37 12.97
C ILE A 117 -33.30 11.01 13.63
N THR A 118 -34.31 10.17 13.49
CA THR A 118 -34.27 8.77 13.94
C THR A 118 -34.62 7.87 12.76
N MET A 119 -33.76 6.89 12.49
CA MET A 119 -33.96 5.87 11.45
C MET A 119 -33.84 4.50 12.10
N THR A 120 -34.91 3.72 12.05
CA THR A 120 -34.98 2.37 12.60
C THR A 120 -35.04 1.36 11.48
N ASP A 121 -34.89 0.09 11.83
CA ASP A 121 -35.14 -1.02 10.91
C ASP A 121 -34.24 -0.95 9.66
N ILE A 122 -33.01 -0.46 9.79
CA ILE A 122 -32.06 -0.41 8.69
C ILE A 122 -31.48 -1.81 8.47
N PHE A 123 -31.87 -2.47 7.38
CA PHE A 123 -31.21 -3.72 6.99
C PHE A 123 -30.02 -3.43 6.08
N LEU A 124 -28.81 -3.49 6.63
CA LEU A 124 -27.59 -3.25 5.85
C LEU A 124 -27.31 -4.42 4.88
N PRO A 125 -26.68 -4.14 3.72
CA PRO A 125 -26.30 -5.18 2.79
C PRO A 125 -25.32 -6.18 3.42
N PRO A 126 -25.37 -7.46 3.01
CA PRO A 126 -24.36 -8.45 3.39
C PRO A 126 -22.95 -7.95 3.08
N THR A 127 -21.98 -8.33 3.92
CA THR A 127 -20.57 -8.08 3.58
C THR A 127 -20.19 -8.92 2.39
N LEU A 128 -19.32 -8.41 1.52
CA LEU A 128 -18.83 -9.13 0.35
C LEU A 128 -17.31 -9.04 0.28
N GLY A 129 -16.67 -10.19 0.13
CA GLY A 129 -15.26 -10.38 -0.12
C GLY A 129 -15.03 -11.35 -1.27
N LEU A 130 -13.83 -11.30 -1.84
CA LEU A 130 -13.40 -12.23 -2.88
C LEU A 130 -12.11 -12.92 -2.46
N SER A 131 -11.96 -14.20 -2.82
CA SER A 131 -10.69 -14.91 -2.64
C SER A 131 -9.56 -14.26 -3.44
N ARG A 132 -9.89 -13.64 -4.59
CA ARG A 132 -8.99 -12.90 -5.48
C ARG A 132 -9.75 -11.80 -6.20
N THR A 133 -9.12 -10.65 -6.40
CA THR A 133 -9.65 -9.54 -7.22
C THR A 133 -9.24 -9.64 -8.68
N GLU A 134 -8.29 -10.53 -9.00
CA GLU A 134 -7.83 -10.79 -10.36
C GLU A 134 -7.67 -12.30 -10.59
N VAL A 135 -8.20 -12.79 -11.72
CA VAL A 135 -8.14 -14.20 -12.14
C VAL A 135 -7.88 -14.31 -13.64
N ALA A 136 -7.32 -15.44 -14.08
CA ALA A 136 -7.29 -15.77 -15.50
C ALA A 136 -8.72 -16.01 -16.03
N ALA A 137 -8.98 -15.67 -17.30
CA ALA A 137 -10.21 -16.07 -17.96
C ALA A 137 -10.36 -17.60 -17.95
N GLY A 138 -11.57 -18.09 -17.69
CA GLY A 138 -11.86 -19.51 -17.40
C GLY A 138 -11.53 -19.92 -15.98
N GLY A 139 -10.92 -19.06 -15.18
CA GLY A 139 -10.59 -19.31 -13.79
C GLY A 139 -11.81 -19.38 -12.87
N THR A 140 -11.53 -19.76 -11.63
CA THR A 140 -12.52 -19.84 -10.54
C THR A 140 -12.17 -18.83 -9.45
N VAL A 141 -13.19 -18.19 -8.88
CA VAL A 141 -13.07 -17.30 -7.73
C VAL A 141 -14.20 -17.60 -6.74
N GLN A 142 -13.90 -17.48 -5.44
CA GLN A 142 -14.94 -17.57 -4.42
C GLN A 142 -15.34 -16.17 -4.00
N ALA A 143 -16.65 -15.91 -3.96
CA ALA A 143 -17.23 -14.72 -3.38
C ALA A 143 -17.95 -15.12 -2.09
N PHE A 144 -17.61 -14.49 -0.97
CA PHE A 144 -18.07 -14.89 0.36
C PHE A 144 -18.32 -13.69 1.25
N GLY A 145 -18.99 -13.90 2.35
CA GLY A 145 -19.17 -12.89 3.38
C GLY A 145 -20.19 -13.33 4.42
N TYR A 146 -20.75 -12.35 5.13
CA TYR A 146 -21.72 -12.59 6.18
C TYR A 146 -22.99 -11.77 5.99
N SER A 147 -24.12 -12.36 6.40
CA SER A 147 -25.44 -11.72 6.50
C SER A 147 -26.15 -12.18 7.78
N MET A 148 -27.43 -11.86 7.93
CA MET A 148 -28.29 -12.43 8.96
C MET A 148 -28.38 -13.96 8.78
N PRO A 149 -28.30 -14.76 9.86
CA PRO A 149 -28.47 -16.21 9.78
C PRO A 149 -29.79 -16.60 9.09
N GLY A 150 -29.72 -17.54 8.14
CA GLY A 150 -30.87 -18.00 7.37
C GLY A 150 -31.38 -17.03 6.28
N ALA A 151 -30.72 -15.88 6.07
CA ALA A 151 -31.11 -14.95 5.02
C ALA A 151 -30.82 -15.52 3.61
N LEU A 152 -31.71 -15.27 2.65
CA LEU A 152 -31.47 -15.56 1.24
C LEU A 152 -30.59 -14.45 0.65
N VAL A 153 -29.33 -14.76 0.39
CA VAL A 153 -28.35 -13.85 -0.20
C VAL A 153 -28.37 -13.98 -1.72
N THR A 154 -28.44 -12.85 -2.41
CA THR A 154 -28.35 -12.76 -3.88
C THR A 154 -27.10 -11.99 -4.26
N LEU A 155 -26.20 -12.62 -5.02
CA LEU A 155 -25.05 -12.00 -5.68
C LEU A 155 -25.46 -11.50 -7.06
N TYR A 156 -25.24 -10.21 -7.31
CA TYR A 156 -25.46 -9.55 -8.59
C TYR A 156 -24.14 -9.27 -9.27
N LEU A 157 -24.02 -9.65 -10.54
CA LEU A 157 -22.86 -9.39 -11.36
C LEU A 157 -23.23 -8.38 -12.46
N SER A 158 -22.27 -7.53 -12.86
CA SER A 158 -22.47 -6.52 -13.91
C SER A 158 -22.74 -7.09 -15.30
N ASP A 159 -22.50 -8.38 -15.52
CA ASP A 159 -22.85 -9.10 -16.74
C ASP A 159 -24.31 -9.58 -16.77
N GLY A 160 -25.09 -9.24 -15.74
CA GLY A 160 -26.51 -9.59 -15.60
C GLY A 160 -26.76 -10.92 -14.89
N ARG A 161 -25.72 -11.71 -14.59
CA ARG A 161 -25.90 -12.95 -13.81
C ARG A 161 -26.31 -12.63 -12.37
N LYS A 162 -27.17 -13.50 -11.84
CA LYS A 162 -27.61 -13.48 -10.45
C LYS A 162 -27.48 -14.89 -9.88
N LEU A 163 -26.85 -15.00 -8.73
CA LEU A 163 -26.70 -16.25 -8.01
C LEU A 163 -27.32 -16.08 -6.63
N THR A 164 -27.98 -17.12 -6.12
CA THR A 164 -28.62 -17.10 -4.81
C THR A 164 -28.10 -18.23 -3.94
N THR A 165 -27.95 -17.96 -2.64
CA THR A 165 -27.60 -18.95 -1.63
C THR A 165 -28.15 -18.51 -0.28
N TYR A 166 -28.30 -19.44 0.65
CA TYR A 166 -28.68 -19.11 2.02
C TYR A 166 -27.45 -18.89 2.89
N ALA A 167 -27.51 -17.88 3.76
CA ALA A 167 -26.57 -17.74 4.85
C ALA A 167 -26.79 -18.87 5.87
N ASP A 168 -25.72 -19.49 6.31
CA ASP A 168 -25.77 -20.57 7.30
C ASP A 168 -26.16 -20.07 8.70
N SER A 169 -26.16 -20.97 9.69
CA SER A 169 -26.50 -20.64 11.09
C SER A 169 -25.58 -19.58 11.72
N THR A 170 -24.39 -19.37 11.17
CA THR A 170 -23.43 -18.34 11.62
C THR A 170 -23.56 -17.04 10.82
N GLY A 171 -24.43 -17.02 9.80
CA GLY A 171 -24.56 -15.92 8.85
C GLY A 171 -23.58 -15.99 7.67
N TYR A 172 -22.70 -17.00 7.61
CA TYR A 172 -21.72 -17.13 6.53
C TYR A 172 -22.38 -17.62 5.23
N TYR A 173 -21.92 -17.11 4.11
CA TYR A 173 -22.33 -17.58 2.79
C TYR A 173 -21.15 -17.58 1.81
N VAL A 174 -21.26 -18.40 0.76
CA VAL A 174 -20.25 -18.50 -0.30
C VAL A 174 -20.89 -18.81 -1.66
N PHE A 175 -20.30 -18.22 -2.70
CA PHE A 175 -20.58 -18.47 -4.10
C PHE A 175 -19.30 -18.93 -4.81
N ASN A 176 -19.40 -20.03 -5.55
CA ASN A 176 -18.32 -20.48 -6.43
C ASN A 176 -18.58 -19.93 -7.84
N LEU A 177 -17.74 -18.99 -8.25
CA LEU A 177 -17.80 -18.35 -9.56
C LEU A 177 -16.82 -19.07 -10.49
N GLU A 178 -17.35 -19.95 -11.33
CA GLU A 178 -16.56 -20.75 -12.29
C GLU A 178 -16.64 -20.18 -13.71
N ASN A 179 -15.66 -20.53 -14.54
CA ASN A 179 -15.61 -20.22 -15.96
C ASN A 179 -15.83 -18.72 -16.28
N ILE A 180 -15.19 -17.84 -15.51
CA ILE A 180 -15.34 -16.38 -15.68
C ILE A 180 -14.67 -15.95 -16.98
N LYS A 181 -15.45 -15.36 -17.89
CA LYS A 181 -14.93 -14.85 -19.17
C LYS A 181 -14.01 -13.66 -18.94
N ALA A 182 -13.13 -13.36 -19.90
CA ALA A 182 -12.28 -12.18 -19.80
C ALA A 182 -13.12 -10.90 -19.73
N GLY A 183 -12.78 -10.00 -18.81
CA GLY A 183 -13.54 -8.77 -18.59
C GLY A 183 -13.39 -8.20 -17.19
N LYS A 184 -14.03 -7.05 -16.97
CA LYS A 184 -14.18 -6.44 -15.64
C LYS A 184 -15.60 -6.65 -15.15
N TYR A 185 -15.72 -7.13 -13.93
CA TYR A 185 -16.99 -7.42 -13.28
C TYR A 185 -17.14 -6.57 -12.04
N GLN A 186 -18.26 -5.88 -11.91
CA GLN A 186 -18.68 -5.26 -10.67
C GLN A 186 -19.72 -6.14 -10.01
N MET A 187 -19.55 -6.38 -8.71
CA MET A 187 -20.36 -7.31 -7.94
C MET A 187 -20.85 -6.69 -6.66
N TYR A 188 -22.05 -7.08 -6.26
CA TYR A 188 -22.62 -6.71 -4.97
C TYR A 188 -23.61 -7.76 -4.51
N THR A 189 -23.89 -7.78 -3.21
CA THR A 189 -24.87 -8.68 -2.62
C THR A 189 -26.01 -7.92 -1.97
N LYS A 190 -27.20 -8.50 -2.06
CA LYS A 190 -28.36 -8.15 -1.25
C LYS A 190 -28.82 -9.38 -0.48
N ALA A 191 -29.51 -9.20 0.62
CA ALA A 191 -30.14 -10.28 1.36
C ALA A 191 -31.63 -10.04 1.55
N GLN A 192 -32.39 -11.13 1.66
CA GLN A 192 -33.77 -11.11 2.10
C GLN A 192 -33.87 -11.95 3.39
N TRP A 193 -34.37 -11.33 4.46
CA TRP A 193 -34.56 -11.98 5.75
C TRP A 193 -35.94 -11.60 6.30
N SER A 194 -36.75 -12.59 6.65
CA SER A 194 -38.12 -12.39 7.14
C SER A 194 -38.94 -11.46 6.25
N GLU A 195 -38.96 -11.75 4.94
CA GLU A 195 -39.62 -10.99 3.86
C GLU A 195 -39.06 -9.58 3.58
N LYS A 196 -38.10 -9.10 4.37
CA LYS A 196 -37.49 -7.79 4.18
C LYS A 196 -36.18 -7.86 3.42
N GLU A 197 -36.05 -7.01 2.40
CA GLU A 197 -34.81 -6.85 1.65
C GLU A 197 -33.82 -5.90 2.34
N SER A 198 -32.54 -6.22 2.19
CA SER A 198 -31.45 -5.33 2.56
C SER A 198 -31.36 -4.15 1.59
N LEU A 199 -30.74 -3.07 2.05
CA LEU A 199 -30.32 -1.98 1.19
C LEU A 199 -29.34 -2.47 0.11
N GLU A 200 -29.22 -1.69 -0.98
CA GLU A 200 -28.17 -1.89 -1.97
C GLU A 200 -26.87 -1.22 -1.48
N PRO A 201 -25.71 -1.88 -1.60
CA PRO A 201 -24.44 -1.23 -1.30
C PRO A 201 -24.08 -0.21 -2.39
N THR A 202 -23.63 0.96 -1.95
CA THR A 202 -23.14 2.04 -2.81
C THR A 202 -21.79 1.69 -3.44
N LYS A 203 -20.92 0.97 -2.71
CA LYS A 203 -19.63 0.49 -3.22
C LYS A 203 -19.77 -0.96 -3.70
N LYS A 204 -19.36 -1.22 -4.93
CA LYS A 204 -19.35 -2.56 -5.54
C LYS A 204 -17.93 -3.13 -5.51
N VAL A 205 -17.81 -4.43 -5.37
CA VAL A 205 -16.52 -5.14 -5.41
C VAL A 205 -16.16 -5.43 -6.87
N GLU A 206 -14.89 -5.19 -7.24
CA GLU A 206 -14.42 -5.40 -8.60
C GLU A 206 -13.62 -6.70 -8.74
N LEU A 207 -13.89 -7.43 -9.81
CA LEU A 207 -13.14 -8.61 -10.24
C LEU A 207 -12.66 -8.39 -11.68
N LYS A 208 -11.37 -8.55 -11.90
CA LYS A 208 -10.77 -8.52 -13.24
C LYS A 208 -10.43 -9.94 -13.69
N ALA A 209 -11.02 -10.38 -14.79
CA ALA A 209 -10.65 -11.61 -15.47
C ALA A 209 -9.74 -11.28 -16.67
N LEU A 210 -8.47 -11.66 -16.57
CA LEU A 210 -7.45 -11.36 -17.57
C LEU A 210 -7.66 -12.15 -18.85
N ASN A 211 -7.56 -11.49 -20.00
CA ASN A 211 -7.47 -12.18 -21.28
C ASN A 211 -6.11 -12.86 -21.46
N TRP A 212 -5.97 -13.70 -22.50
CA TRP A 212 -4.73 -14.45 -22.74
C TRP A 212 -3.48 -13.56 -22.92
N TRP A 213 -3.62 -12.41 -23.58
CA TRP A 213 -2.51 -11.47 -23.76
C TRP A 213 -2.09 -10.79 -22.46
N GLU A 214 -3.06 -10.39 -21.63
CA GLU A 214 -2.80 -9.85 -20.30
C GLU A 214 -2.15 -10.89 -19.39
N GLN A 215 -2.58 -12.16 -19.47
CA GLN A 215 -1.94 -13.27 -18.75
C GLN A 215 -0.48 -13.47 -19.20
N PHE A 216 -0.22 -13.41 -20.50
CA PHE A 216 1.14 -13.52 -21.02
C PHE A 216 2.04 -12.39 -20.54
N ILE A 217 1.55 -11.14 -20.56
CA ILE A 217 2.29 -9.99 -20.04
C ILE A 217 2.54 -10.12 -18.54
N ALA A 218 1.53 -10.54 -17.75
CA ALA A 218 1.67 -10.80 -16.33
C ALA A 218 2.74 -11.87 -16.04
N PHE A 219 2.76 -12.96 -16.83
CA PHE A 219 3.78 -14.00 -16.72
C PHE A 219 5.19 -13.48 -17.05
N VAL A 220 5.35 -12.76 -18.16
CA VAL A 220 6.66 -12.20 -18.56
C VAL A 220 7.17 -11.19 -17.52
N THR A 221 6.29 -10.33 -17.00
CA THR A 221 6.65 -9.35 -15.97
C THR A 221 7.00 -10.01 -14.65
N GLU A 222 6.30 -11.06 -14.24
CA GLU A 222 6.64 -11.83 -13.03
C GLU A 222 8.01 -12.52 -13.18
N ILE A 223 8.31 -13.10 -14.34
CA ILE A 223 9.63 -13.66 -14.64
C ILE A 223 10.70 -12.57 -14.59
N TRP A 224 10.44 -11.43 -15.23
CA TRP A 224 11.40 -10.32 -15.26
C TRP A 224 11.67 -9.79 -13.86
N ASN A 225 10.65 -9.63 -13.01
CA ASN A 225 10.80 -9.21 -11.62
C ASN A 225 11.61 -10.22 -10.82
N LYS A 226 11.36 -11.53 -10.96
CA LYS A 226 12.19 -12.57 -10.31
C LYS A 226 13.64 -12.52 -10.78
N VAL A 227 13.89 -12.28 -12.07
CA VAL A 227 15.24 -12.13 -12.63
C VAL A 227 15.91 -10.87 -12.08
N TYR A 228 15.20 -9.75 -12.06
CA TYR A 228 15.69 -8.49 -11.50
C TYR A 228 16.00 -8.62 -10.01
N ASP A 229 15.08 -9.19 -9.23
CA ASP A 229 15.25 -9.46 -7.81
C ASP A 229 16.42 -10.41 -7.57
N PHE A 230 16.63 -11.43 -8.41
CA PHE A 230 17.81 -12.29 -8.33
C PHE A 230 19.11 -11.50 -8.53
N PHE A 231 19.16 -10.60 -9.50
CA PHE A 231 20.34 -9.76 -9.75
C PHE A 231 20.54 -8.65 -8.70
N THR A 232 19.50 -8.26 -7.95
CA THR A 232 19.58 -7.21 -6.92
C THR A 232 19.66 -7.74 -5.48
N SER A 233 19.16 -8.94 -5.18
CA SER A 233 19.10 -9.54 -3.83
C SER A 233 20.35 -10.30 -3.43
N PHE A 234 21.24 -10.65 -4.36
CA PHE A 234 22.52 -11.24 -4.00
C PHE A 234 23.34 -10.19 -3.24
N SER A 235 23.63 -10.47 -1.97
CA SER A 235 24.28 -9.62 -0.93
C SER A 235 25.60 -8.90 -1.33
N LEU A 236 26.01 -8.98 -2.59
CA LEU A 236 27.17 -8.32 -3.19
C LEU A 236 26.78 -7.21 -4.19
N GLY A 237 25.48 -6.92 -4.42
CA GLY A 237 25.07 -5.83 -5.32
C GLY A 237 25.69 -5.93 -6.73
N PRO A 238 25.91 -4.82 -7.47
CA PRO A 238 26.49 -4.84 -8.81
C PRO A 238 27.97 -5.30 -8.87
N LEU A 239 28.54 -5.87 -7.81
CA LEU A 239 29.89 -6.44 -7.84
C LEU A 239 30.04 -7.56 -8.87
N TRP A 240 28.97 -8.25 -9.26
CA TRP A 240 29.02 -9.22 -10.35
C TRP A 240 29.36 -8.58 -11.72
N LEU A 241 29.10 -7.27 -11.91
CA LEU A 241 29.61 -6.48 -13.03
C LEU A 241 31.05 -5.99 -12.79
N GLY A 242 31.41 -5.75 -11.53
CA GLY A 242 32.75 -5.36 -11.11
C GLY A 242 33.81 -6.46 -11.26
N VAL A 243 33.47 -7.74 -10.99
CA VAL A 243 34.43 -8.84 -11.08
C VAL A 243 34.96 -9.06 -12.51
N PRO A 244 34.12 -9.16 -13.56
CA PRO A 244 34.60 -9.22 -14.95
C PRO A 244 35.46 -8.02 -15.34
N LEU A 245 35.09 -6.82 -14.86
CA LEU A 245 35.79 -5.57 -15.14
C LEU A 245 37.15 -5.48 -14.42
N ILE A 246 37.24 -5.92 -13.17
CA ILE A 246 38.49 -6.01 -12.42
C ILE A 246 39.40 -7.07 -13.04
N VAL A 247 38.86 -8.22 -13.47
CA VAL A 247 39.63 -9.26 -14.15
C VAL A 247 40.18 -8.75 -15.48
N THR A 248 39.39 -8.04 -16.28
CA THR A 248 39.88 -7.46 -17.56
C THR A 248 40.92 -6.38 -17.33
N ILE A 249 40.70 -5.44 -16.40
CA ILE A 249 41.67 -4.40 -16.01
C ILE A 249 42.97 -5.03 -15.52
N THR A 250 42.89 -6.03 -14.64
CA THR A 250 44.05 -6.73 -14.08
C THR A 250 44.84 -7.44 -15.19
N THR A 251 44.15 -8.12 -16.10
CA THR A 251 44.77 -8.77 -17.26
C THR A 251 45.47 -7.76 -18.17
N PHE A 252 44.86 -6.59 -18.37
CA PHE A 252 45.43 -5.50 -19.18
C PHE A 252 46.68 -4.90 -18.55
N ILE A 253 46.66 -4.62 -17.23
CA ILE A 253 47.81 -4.09 -16.48
C ILE A 253 48.99 -5.08 -16.49
N LEU A 254 48.73 -6.38 -16.27
CA LEU A 254 49.75 -7.42 -16.32
C LEU A 254 50.39 -7.56 -17.72
N LYS A 255 49.64 -7.24 -18.78
CA LYS A 255 50.12 -7.27 -20.16
C LYS A 255 50.90 -6.01 -20.55
N LEU A 256 50.52 -4.84 -20.03
CA LEU A 256 51.18 -3.56 -20.32
C LEU A 256 52.53 -3.44 -19.63
N TRP A 257 52.65 -3.78 -18.34
CA TRP A 257 53.88 -3.57 -17.55
C TRP A 257 54.43 -4.87 -16.93
N PRO A 258 54.89 -5.84 -17.76
CA PRO A 258 55.29 -7.17 -17.28
C PRO A 258 56.51 -7.14 -16.34
N GLU A 259 57.43 -6.18 -16.49
CA GLU A 259 58.68 -6.12 -15.71
C GLU A 259 58.47 -5.72 -14.25
N ARG A 260 57.39 -4.99 -13.94
CA ARG A 260 57.06 -4.58 -12.57
C ARG A 260 56.31 -5.66 -11.76
N PHE A 261 55.82 -6.70 -12.42
CA PHE A 261 55.03 -7.79 -11.80
C PHE A 261 55.69 -9.17 -11.95
N THR A 262 57.02 -9.20 -12.04
CA THR A 262 57.80 -10.45 -12.16
C THR A 262 57.59 -11.43 -11.00
N PHE A 263 57.21 -10.94 -9.82
CA PHE A 263 56.94 -11.76 -8.64
C PHE A 263 55.72 -12.71 -8.80
N ILE A 264 54.71 -12.33 -9.59
CA ILE A 264 53.50 -13.13 -9.82
C ILE A 264 53.84 -14.37 -10.65
N TYR A 265 54.66 -14.19 -11.69
CA TYR A 265 55.11 -15.24 -12.61
C TYR A 265 56.13 -16.21 -12.02
N ASN A 266 56.84 -15.82 -10.95
CA ASN A 266 57.80 -16.67 -10.24
C ASN A 266 57.22 -17.40 -9.03
N SER A 267 55.96 -17.12 -8.64
CA SER A 267 55.30 -17.83 -7.55
C SER A 267 54.85 -19.23 -7.99
N LYS A 268 55.15 -20.26 -7.18
CA LYS A 268 54.77 -21.66 -7.47
C LYS A 268 53.24 -21.87 -7.57
N LEU A 269 52.45 -20.95 -7.02
CA LEU A 269 51.00 -21.05 -6.93
C LEU A 269 50.29 -20.71 -8.25
N PHE A 270 50.85 -19.81 -9.07
CA PHE A 270 50.29 -19.44 -10.38
C PHE A 270 50.79 -20.31 -11.55
N ALA A 271 51.77 -21.17 -11.32
CA ALA A 271 52.29 -22.11 -12.33
C ALA A 271 51.26 -23.19 -12.76
N LEU A 272 50.18 -23.36 -12.00
CA LEU A 272 49.07 -24.30 -12.26
C LEU A 272 47.96 -23.71 -13.15
N ILE A 273 47.94 -22.40 -13.38
CA ILE A 273 46.93 -21.74 -14.22
C ILE A 273 47.48 -21.62 -15.66
N PRO A 274 46.85 -22.24 -16.68
CA PRO A 274 47.45 -22.43 -18.00
C PRO A 274 47.76 -21.11 -18.75
N PHE A 275 47.09 -20.01 -18.38
CA PHE A 275 47.24 -18.70 -19.02
C PHE A 275 48.59 -18.01 -18.73
N PHE A 276 49.21 -18.27 -17.57
CA PHE A 276 50.46 -17.61 -17.14
C PHE A 276 51.72 -18.43 -17.42
N ARG A 277 51.59 -19.58 -18.10
CA ARG A 277 52.73 -20.42 -18.48
C ARG A 277 53.55 -19.72 -19.57
N LYS A 278 54.82 -19.39 -19.29
CA LYS A 278 55.77 -18.94 -20.32
C LYS A 278 55.82 -20.00 -21.42
N LYS A 279 55.23 -19.73 -22.58
CA LYS A 279 55.44 -20.56 -23.78
C LYS A 279 56.94 -20.51 -24.10
N LYS A 280 57.62 -21.64 -23.99
CA LYS A 280 58.95 -21.81 -24.59
C LYS A 280 58.76 -21.57 -26.09
N LYS A 281 59.27 -20.44 -26.60
CA LYS A 281 59.43 -20.24 -28.03
C LYS A 281 60.42 -21.30 -28.50
N HIS A 282 59.92 -22.32 -29.20
CA HIS A 282 60.80 -23.14 -30.02
C HIS A 282 61.33 -22.24 -31.13
N LEU A 283 62.63 -21.96 -31.09
CA LEU A 283 63.35 -21.40 -32.22
C LEU A 283 63.39 -22.51 -33.28
N HIS A 284 62.60 -22.36 -34.33
CA HIS A 284 62.77 -23.13 -35.56
C HIS A 284 64.00 -22.55 -36.25
N HIS A 285 65.14 -23.21 -36.10
CA HIS A 285 66.21 -23.09 -37.07
C HIS A 285 65.99 -24.14 -38.14
N ASP A 286 65.93 -23.63 -39.37
CA ASP A 286 66.18 -24.21 -40.68
C ASP A 286 66.68 -25.66 -40.74
N TRP A 287 66.14 -26.40 -41.71
CA TRP A 287 67.04 -26.94 -42.73
C TRP A 287 66.33 -27.15 -44.06
N LEU A 288 66.94 -26.56 -45.07
CA LEU A 288 66.72 -26.63 -46.50
C LEU A 288 67.65 -27.74 -47.03
N ILE A 289 67.11 -28.72 -47.76
CA ILE A 289 67.71 -29.67 -48.75
C ILE A 289 66.65 -30.77 -48.92
N GLY A 290 66.06 -31.05 -50.08
CA GLY A 290 66.56 -30.98 -51.45
C GLY A 290 66.68 -32.41 -51.96
N TYR A 291 65.70 -32.85 -52.77
CA TYR A 291 65.83 -33.71 -53.97
C TYR A 291 64.50 -33.65 -54.74
#